data_AF-A0A2I0KMY2-F1
#
_entry.id   AF-A0A2I0KMY2-F1
#
_cell.length_a   1.000
_cell.length_b   1.000
_cell.length_c   1.000
_cell.angle_alpha   90.00
_cell.angle_beta   90.00
_cell.angle_gamma   90.00
#
_symmetry.space_group_name_H-M   'P 1'
#
loop_
_entity.id
_entity.type
_entity.pdbx_description
1 polymer ?
#
loop_
_entity_poly.entity_id
_entity_poly.type
_entity_poly.pdbx_seq_one_letter_code
_entity_poly.pdbx_strand_id
1 'polypeptide(L)'
;MDYAFEFIIKNGGLDTEEDYPYKAVNGRCDQYRKNARVVSIDNYEDVPENDEKALQKAVANQPVSVAIEAGGREFQLYQSGVFTGQCGTELDHGVAAVGYGTENGVDYWIVKNSWGSSWGEEGYIRMERNVGGTATGKCGIAMEASYPIKKGQNPPNPGPSPPSPIKPPTVCDEYYSCPESSTCCCIYEYAKYCFAWGCCPLEGATCCDDHYSCCPHDYPICNLNAGTCLMVRIAHSS
;
A
#
# COMPACT_ATOMS: atom_id res chain seq x y z
N MET A 1 -1.54 -11.13 -5.78
CA MET A 1 -0.98 -10.30 -4.67
C MET A 1 0.17 -11.03 -3.99
N ASP A 2 0.98 -11.74 -4.76
CA ASP A 2 1.54 -13.01 -4.27
C ASP A 2 2.84 -12.80 -3.51
N TYR A 3 3.61 -11.80 -3.92
CA TYR A 3 4.80 -11.36 -3.20
C TYR A 3 4.50 -10.95 -1.76
N ALA A 4 3.31 -10.39 -1.49
CA ALA A 4 2.90 -10.07 -0.13
C ALA A 4 2.68 -11.35 0.68
N PHE A 5 1.97 -12.35 0.14
CA PHE A 5 1.81 -13.65 0.79
C PHE A 5 3.15 -14.37 1.00
N GLU A 6 4.02 -14.35 0.00
CA GLU A 6 5.36 -14.93 0.10
C GLU A 6 6.20 -14.26 1.19
N PHE A 7 6.10 -12.93 1.33
CA PHE A 7 6.71 -12.20 2.43
C PHE A 7 6.17 -12.70 3.78
N ILE A 8 4.86 -12.86 3.95
CA ILE A 8 4.27 -13.33 5.22
C ILE A 8 4.85 -14.69 5.61
N ILE A 9 4.96 -15.62 4.65
CA ILE A 9 5.53 -16.95 4.86
C ILE A 9 6.99 -16.84 5.29
N LYS A 10 7.82 -16.12 4.52
CA LYS A 10 9.26 -15.96 4.77
C LYS A 10 9.55 -15.20 6.06
N ASN A 11 8.68 -14.26 6.42
CA ASN A 11 8.81 -13.44 7.63
C ASN A 11 8.42 -14.20 8.91
N GLY A 12 7.71 -15.32 8.78
CA GLY A 12 7.14 -16.07 9.89
C GLY A 12 5.84 -15.47 10.43
N GLY A 13 5.19 -14.58 9.67
CA GLY A 13 3.91 -13.97 10.01
C GLY A 13 3.84 -12.45 9.85
N LEU A 14 2.69 -11.90 10.23
CA LEU A 14 2.38 -10.47 10.27
C LEU A 14 2.12 -10.00 11.70
N ASP A 15 2.60 -8.80 11.98
CA ASP A 15 2.27 -8.04 13.18
C ASP A 15 0.83 -7.52 13.10
N THR A 16 0.24 -7.17 14.25
CA THR A 16 -1.07 -6.49 14.25
C THR A 16 -0.93 -5.04 13.79
N GLU A 17 -2.04 -4.40 13.41
CA GLU A 17 -2.07 -2.96 13.15
C GLU A 17 -1.65 -2.14 14.39
N GLU A 18 -1.97 -2.62 15.60
CA GLU A 18 -1.52 -1.98 16.85
C GLU A 18 0.00 -2.07 17.01
N ASP A 19 0.57 -3.24 16.72
CA ASP A 19 2.00 -3.50 16.81
C ASP A 19 2.78 -2.83 15.68
N TYR A 20 2.21 -2.65 14.48
CA TYR A 20 2.84 -1.99 13.34
C TYR A 20 1.85 -1.11 12.54
N PRO A 21 1.55 0.12 13.02
CA PRO A 21 0.51 0.97 12.44
C PRO A 21 0.84 1.48 11.05
N TYR A 22 -0.20 1.61 10.23
CA TYR A 22 -0.16 2.24 8.93
C TYR A 22 0.18 3.73 9.04
N LYS A 23 1.18 4.17 8.26
CA LYS A 23 1.65 5.57 8.25
C LYS A 23 1.34 6.33 6.96
N ALA A 24 0.69 5.69 5.99
CA ALA A 24 0.44 6.22 4.65
C ALA A 24 1.69 6.68 3.86
N VAL A 25 2.88 6.32 4.34
CA VAL A 25 4.17 6.58 3.71
C VAL A 25 5.06 5.36 3.86
N ASN A 26 5.83 5.05 2.81
CA ASN A 26 6.87 4.04 2.92
C ASN A 26 7.99 4.55 3.85
N GLY A 27 8.46 3.69 4.72
CA GLY A 27 9.55 3.98 5.64
C GLY A 27 10.49 2.79 5.78
N ARG A 28 11.55 2.97 6.54
CA ARG A 28 12.43 1.85 6.90
C ARG A 28 11.68 0.86 7.78
N CYS A 29 11.99 -0.41 7.61
CA CYS A 29 11.43 -1.48 8.44
C CYS A 29 11.87 -1.32 9.90
N ASP A 30 10.90 -1.04 10.79
CA ASP A 30 11.12 -0.84 12.21
C ASP A 30 11.32 -2.20 12.91
N GLN A 31 12.58 -2.53 13.19
CA GLN A 31 12.95 -3.80 13.81
C GLN A 31 12.44 -3.95 15.26
N TYR A 32 12.08 -2.86 15.94
CA TYR A 32 11.55 -2.91 17.29
C TYR A 32 10.07 -3.28 17.31
N ARG A 33 9.33 -2.87 16.28
CA ARG A 33 7.90 -3.16 16.12
C ARG A 33 7.62 -4.49 15.40
N LYS A 34 8.55 -4.95 14.57
CA LYS A 34 8.45 -6.18 13.73
C LYS A 34 8.68 -7.50 14.49
N ASN A 35 8.06 -7.64 15.65
CA ASN A 35 8.35 -8.71 16.60
C ASN A 35 7.14 -9.58 16.98
N ALA A 36 5.92 -9.07 16.83
CA ALA A 36 4.72 -9.74 17.29
C ALA A 36 4.34 -10.95 16.43
N ARG A 37 4.36 -10.80 15.10
CA ARG A 37 4.12 -11.87 14.09
C ARG A 37 2.97 -12.82 14.48
N VAL A 38 1.85 -12.24 14.90
CA VAL A 38 0.74 -12.94 15.56
C VAL A 38 -0.06 -13.86 14.62
N VAL A 39 0.05 -13.67 13.30
CA VAL A 39 -0.62 -14.50 12.30
C VAL A 39 0.37 -14.90 11.22
N SER A 40 0.52 -16.20 10.97
CA SER A 40 1.26 -16.74 9.84
C SER A 40 0.31 -17.33 8.79
N ILE A 41 0.80 -17.56 7.59
CA ILE A 41 0.12 -18.38 6.58
C ILE A 41 1.07 -19.49 6.15
N ASP A 42 0.52 -20.62 5.70
CA ASP A 42 1.30 -21.80 5.36
C ASP A 42 1.66 -21.83 3.87
N ASN A 43 0.78 -21.27 3.02
CA ASN A 43 1.01 -21.07 1.60
C ASN A 43 0.05 -20.00 1.05
N TYR A 44 0.03 -19.80 -0.26
CA TYR A 44 -1.05 -19.13 -0.99
C TYR A 44 -1.33 -19.91 -2.29
N GLU A 45 -2.45 -19.59 -2.93
CA GLU A 45 -2.86 -20.20 -4.19
C GLU A 45 -3.53 -19.16 -5.09
N ASP A 46 -3.24 -19.26 -6.39
CA ASP A 46 -3.87 -18.45 -7.42
C ASP A 46 -5.15 -19.13 -7.90
N VAL A 47 -6.20 -18.33 -8.03
CA VAL A 47 -7.43 -18.76 -8.69
C VAL A 47 -7.14 -18.85 -10.20
N PRO A 48 -7.65 -19.88 -10.91
CA PRO A 48 -7.56 -19.94 -12.36
C PRO A 48 -7.98 -18.63 -13.03
N GLU A 49 -7.08 -18.08 -13.84
CA GLU A 49 -7.29 -16.80 -14.51
C GLU A 49 -8.54 -16.84 -15.40
N ASN A 50 -9.28 -15.74 -15.42
CA ASN A 50 -10.45 -15.53 -16.26
C ASN A 50 -11.58 -16.55 -16.03
N ASP A 51 -11.69 -17.07 -14.80
CA ASP A 51 -12.75 -17.99 -14.39
C ASP A 51 -13.52 -17.46 -13.17
N GLU A 52 -14.57 -16.67 -13.44
CA GLU A 52 -15.47 -16.16 -12.38
C GLU A 52 -16.14 -17.29 -11.56
N LYS A 53 -16.27 -18.51 -12.09
CA LYS A 53 -16.80 -19.64 -11.32
C LYS A 53 -15.76 -20.20 -10.35
N ALA A 54 -14.50 -20.26 -10.76
CA ALA A 54 -13.41 -20.61 -9.85
C ALA A 54 -13.24 -19.55 -8.77
N LEU A 55 -13.28 -18.27 -9.14
CA LEU A 55 -13.28 -17.15 -8.18
C LEU A 55 -14.46 -17.25 -7.21
N GLN A 56 -15.67 -17.55 -7.70
CA GLN A 56 -16.85 -17.68 -6.86
C GLN A 56 -16.67 -18.79 -5.82
N LYS A 57 -16.11 -19.94 -6.24
CA LYS A 57 -15.81 -21.05 -5.32
C LYS A 57 -14.78 -20.64 -4.27
N ALA A 58 -13.74 -19.90 -4.63
CA ALA A 58 -12.75 -19.41 -3.67
C ALA A 58 -13.38 -18.43 -2.67
N VAL A 59 -14.14 -17.44 -3.16
CA VAL A 59 -14.83 -16.44 -2.33
C VAL A 59 -15.85 -17.08 -1.37
N ALA A 60 -16.48 -18.19 -1.76
CA ALA A 60 -17.40 -18.92 -0.90
C ALA A 60 -16.72 -19.54 0.33
N ASN A 61 -15.40 -19.77 0.28
CA ASN A 61 -14.64 -20.36 1.39
C ASN A 61 -13.96 -19.29 2.26
N GLN A 62 -13.53 -18.17 1.66
CA GLN A 62 -12.85 -17.08 2.36
C GLN A 62 -12.73 -15.84 1.46
N PRO A 63 -12.41 -14.66 2.01
CA PRO A 63 -12.03 -13.51 1.20
C PRO A 63 -10.85 -13.81 0.26
N VAL A 64 -10.91 -13.27 -0.95
CA VAL A 64 -9.90 -13.44 -2.00
C VAL A 64 -9.35 -12.07 -2.39
N SER A 65 -8.02 -11.95 -2.44
CA SER A 65 -7.38 -10.75 -2.98
C SER A 65 -7.51 -10.76 -4.50
N VAL A 66 -8.02 -9.68 -5.09
CA VAL A 66 -8.21 -9.53 -6.55
C VAL A 66 -7.64 -8.20 -7.03
N ALA A 67 -7.11 -8.16 -8.25
CA ALA A 67 -6.77 -6.91 -8.93
C ALA A 67 -7.92 -6.48 -9.85
N ILE A 68 -8.12 -5.17 -9.98
CA ILE A 68 -9.12 -4.55 -10.85
C ILE A 68 -8.55 -3.31 -11.55
N GLU A 69 -9.21 -2.85 -12.60
CA GLU A 69 -9.08 -1.48 -13.11
C GLU A 69 -10.03 -0.56 -12.33
N ALA A 70 -9.47 0.39 -11.58
CA ALA A 70 -10.20 1.36 -10.77
C ALA A 70 -9.96 2.83 -11.20
N GLY A 71 -9.11 3.07 -12.21
CA GLY A 71 -8.80 4.40 -12.72
C GLY A 71 -9.95 5.13 -13.44
N GLY A 72 -10.98 4.40 -13.86
CA GLY A 72 -12.15 4.95 -14.58
C GLY A 72 -13.01 5.89 -13.72
N ARG A 73 -13.53 6.97 -14.33
CA ARG A 73 -14.36 7.97 -13.64
C ARG A 73 -15.62 7.38 -12.99
N GLU A 74 -16.26 6.41 -13.64
CA GLU A 74 -17.47 5.78 -13.10
C GLU A 74 -17.18 4.97 -11.83
N PHE A 75 -16.03 4.29 -11.78
CA PHE A 75 -15.59 3.59 -10.58
C PHE A 75 -15.26 4.57 -9.45
N GLN A 76 -14.47 5.61 -9.73
CA GLN A 76 -14.08 6.61 -8.73
C GLN A 76 -15.29 7.30 -8.08
N LEU A 77 -16.35 7.56 -8.86
CA LEU A 77 -17.54 8.27 -8.40
C LEU A 77 -18.67 7.34 -7.92
N TYR A 78 -18.43 6.03 -7.79
CA TYR A 78 -19.41 5.09 -7.29
C TYR A 78 -19.88 5.46 -5.87
N GLN A 79 -21.20 5.36 -5.64
CA GLN A 79 -21.83 5.65 -4.35
C GLN A 79 -22.64 4.48 -3.81
N SER A 80 -23.44 3.81 -4.64
CA SER A 80 -24.28 2.68 -4.23
C SER A 80 -24.87 1.92 -5.42
N GLY A 81 -25.49 0.78 -5.12
CA GLY A 81 -26.14 -0.09 -6.12
C GLY A 81 -25.16 -1.11 -6.72
N VAL A 82 -25.66 -1.98 -7.59
CA VAL A 82 -24.78 -2.85 -8.38
C VAL A 82 -24.09 -1.99 -9.45
N PHE A 83 -22.77 -1.91 -9.38
CA PHE A 83 -21.94 -1.19 -10.32
C PHE A 83 -21.91 -1.88 -11.68
N THR A 84 -22.61 -1.29 -12.63
CA THR A 84 -22.64 -1.69 -14.04
C THR A 84 -21.87 -0.72 -14.94
N GLY A 85 -21.16 0.24 -14.35
CA GLY A 85 -20.44 1.30 -15.06
C GLY A 85 -19.29 0.81 -15.94
N GLN A 86 -18.72 1.72 -16.73
CA GLN A 86 -17.60 1.42 -17.64
C GLN A 86 -16.27 1.30 -16.89
N CYS A 87 -15.53 0.25 -17.23
CA CYS A 87 -14.13 0.00 -16.88
C CYS A 87 -13.53 -0.97 -17.92
N GLY A 88 -12.22 -0.91 -18.13
CA GLY A 88 -11.46 -1.84 -18.95
C GLY A 88 -10.89 -2.99 -18.12
N THR A 89 -9.67 -3.39 -18.46
CA THR A 89 -8.91 -4.49 -17.85
C THR A 89 -7.44 -4.13 -17.64
N GLU A 90 -7.09 -2.83 -17.65
CA GLU A 90 -5.76 -2.35 -17.32
C GLU A 90 -5.62 -2.30 -15.79
N LEU A 91 -5.32 -3.46 -15.19
CA LEU A 91 -5.30 -3.63 -13.74
C LEU A 91 -4.34 -2.63 -13.07
N ASP A 92 -4.87 -1.84 -12.15
CA ASP A 92 -4.13 -0.75 -11.48
C ASP A 92 -4.36 -0.71 -9.96
N HIS A 93 -5.29 -1.52 -9.43
CA HIS A 93 -5.72 -1.45 -8.04
C HIS A 93 -6.01 -2.81 -7.43
N GLY A 94 -5.48 -3.05 -6.22
CA GLY A 94 -5.68 -4.28 -5.46
C GLY A 94 -6.78 -4.13 -4.40
N VAL A 95 -7.75 -5.05 -4.39
CA VAL A 95 -8.90 -5.07 -3.49
C VAL A 95 -9.17 -6.48 -2.97
N ALA A 96 -10.21 -6.67 -2.16
CA ALA A 96 -10.61 -7.99 -1.68
C ALA A 96 -12.08 -8.28 -2.03
N ALA A 97 -12.33 -9.37 -2.74
CA ALA A 97 -13.66 -9.94 -2.88
C ALA A 97 -14.02 -10.70 -1.60
N VAL A 98 -15.07 -10.25 -0.91
CA VAL A 98 -15.48 -10.75 0.42
C VAL A 98 -16.81 -11.48 0.40
N GLY A 99 -17.49 -11.49 -0.74
CA GLY A 99 -18.77 -12.15 -0.91
C GLY A 99 -19.32 -11.96 -2.31
N TYR A 100 -20.50 -12.50 -2.56
CA TYR A 100 -21.26 -12.32 -3.80
C TYR A 100 -22.75 -12.50 -3.51
N GLY A 101 -23.59 -12.02 -4.42
CA GLY A 101 -25.03 -12.15 -4.32
C GLY A 101 -25.72 -11.89 -5.65
N THR A 102 -27.04 -11.78 -5.57
CA THR A 102 -27.90 -11.43 -6.70
C THR A 102 -28.96 -10.46 -6.20
N GLU A 103 -29.18 -9.36 -6.90
CA GLU A 103 -30.23 -8.39 -6.60
C GLU A 103 -30.96 -8.05 -7.90
N ASN A 104 -32.29 -8.18 -7.91
CA ASN A 104 -33.13 -7.88 -9.07
C ASN A 104 -32.69 -8.58 -10.37
N GLY A 105 -32.15 -9.79 -10.27
CA GLY A 105 -31.65 -10.57 -11.40
C GLY A 105 -30.25 -10.19 -11.89
N VAL A 106 -29.57 -9.26 -11.22
CA VAL A 106 -28.18 -8.89 -11.49
C VAL A 106 -27.28 -9.53 -10.44
N ASP A 107 -26.35 -10.36 -10.90
CA ASP A 107 -25.33 -10.96 -10.06
C ASP A 107 -24.25 -9.93 -9.71
N TYR A 108 -23.73 -9.97 -8.49
CA TYR A 108 -22.66 -9.07 -8.06
C TYR A 108 -21.65 -9.74 -7.13
N TRP A 109 -20.43 -9.20 -7.13
CA TRP A 109 -19.39 -9.37 -6.12
C TRP A 109 -19.57 -8.31 -5.03
N ILE A 110 -19.31 -8.65 -3.77
CA ILE A 110 -19.11 -7.68 -2.70
C ILE A 110 -17.61 -7.50 -2.56
N VAL A 111 -17.12 -6.31 -2.86
CA VAL A 111 -15.69 -6.00 -2.90
C VAL A 111 -15.38 -4.94 -1.84
N LYS A 112 -14.43 -5.24 -0.96
CA LYS A 112 -13.91 -4.32 0.05
C LYS A 112 -12.81 -3.47 -0.58
N ASN A 113 -12.98 -2.15 -0.54
CA ASN A 113 -11.97 -1.19 -1.02
C ASN A 113 -11.15 -0.61 0.16
N SER A 114 -10.11 0.18 -0.14
CA SER A 114 -9.20 0.82 0.81
C SER A 114 -9.26 2.35 0.80
N TRP A 115 -10.29 2.94 0.19
CA TRP A 115 -10.46 4.41 0.05
C TRP A 115 -11.30 5.06 1.17
N GLY A 116 -11.40 4.38 2.31
CA GLY A 116 -12.18 4.85 3.47
C GLY A 116 -13.68 4.56 3.35
N SER A 117 -14.37 4.67 4.48
CA SER A 117 -15.80 4.32 4.60
C SER A 117 -16.74 5.34 3.95
N SER A 118 -16.27 6.53 3.60
CA SER A 118 -17.08 7.55 2.92
C SER A 118 -17.28 7.28 1.43
N TRP A 119 -16.51 6.34 0.85
CA TRP A 119 -16.61 5.96 -0.55
C TRP A 119 -17.55 4.76 -0.71
N GLY A 120 -18.38 4.77 -1.76
CA GLY A 120 -19.29 3.67 -2.04
C GLY A 120 -20.24 3.32 -0.89
N GLU A 121 -20.52 2.04 -0.73
CA GLU A 121 -21.39 1.49 0.31
C GLU A 121 -20.54 1.20 1.56
N GLU A 122 -20.26 2.22 2.36
CA GLU A 122 -19.43 2.12 3.57
C GLU A 122 -18.00 1.58 3.30
N GLY A 123 -17.40 1.94 2.17
CA GLY A 123 -16.09 1.47 1.71
C GLY A 123 -16.15 0.21 0.85
N TYR A 124 -17.36 -0.27 0.52
CA TYR A 124 -17.58 -1.42 -0.36
C TYR A 124 -18.17 -1.01 -1.70
N ILE A 125 -18.05 -1.90 -2.68
CA ILE A 125 -18.75 -1.84 -3.96
C ILE A 125 -19.40 -3.18 -4.26
N ARG A 126 -20.64 -3.14 -4.72
CA ARG A 126 -21.29 -4.30 -5.34
C ARG A 126 -20.99 -4.30 -6.83
N MET A 127 -19.95 -5.01 -7.25
CA MET A 127 -19.50 -5.02 -8.65
C MET A 127 -20.24 -6.07 -9.46
N GLU A 128 -20.79 -5.71 -10.62
CA GLU A 128 -21.48 -6.66 -11.51
C GLU A 128 -20.63 -7.91 -11.81
N ARG A 129 -21.27 -9.09 -11.77
CA ARG A 129 -20.65 -10.41 -11.94
C ARG A 129 -21.32 -11.15 -13.10
N ASN A 130 -20.59 -12.07 -13.74
CA ASN A 130 -21.07 -12.88 -14.86
C ASN A 130 -21.47 -12.02 -16.08
N VAL A 131 -20.68 -10.98 -16.36
CA VAL A 131 -20.92 -10.10 -17.50
C VAL A 131 -20.71 -10.88 -18.80
N GLY A 132 -21.75 -10.94 -19.63
CA GLY A 132 -21.67 -11.64 -20.92
C GLY A 132 -20.61 -11.05 -21.85
N GLY A 133 -19.91 -11.90 -22.59
CA GLY A 133 -18.93 -11.47 -23.59
C GLY A 133 -17.54 -11.16 -23.05
N THR A 134 -17.29 -11.33 -21.75
CA THR A 134 -15.95 -11.27 -21.17
C THR A 134 -15.69 -12.47 -20.24
N ALA A 135 -14.47 -12.99 -20.28
CA ALA A 135 -13.98 -13.99 -19.32
C ALA A 135 -13.21 -13.34 -18.15
N THR A 136 -12.77 -12.08 -18.30
CA THR A 136 -11.98 -11.36 -17.30
C THR A 136 -12.80 -10.93 -16.08
N GLY A 137 -14.13 -11.05 -16.16
CA GLY A 137 -15.06 -10.40 -15.23
C GLY A 137 -15.08 -8.88 -15.39
N LYS A 138 -16.01 -8.22 -14.70
CA LYS A 138 -16.12 -6.76 -14.67
C LYS A 138 -14.82 -6.15 -14.11
N CYS A 139 -14.30 -5.13 -14.80
CA CYS A 139 -13.05 -4.44 -14.44
C CYS A 139 -11.82 -5.35 -14.28
N GLY A 140 -11.84 -6.54 -14.88
CA GLY A 140 -10.74 -7.51 -14.78
C GLY A 140 -10.66 -8.30 -13.48
N ILE A 141 -11.70 -8.29 -12.64
CA ILE A 141 -11.70 -8.90 -11.30
C ILE A 141 -11.29 -10.39 -11.25
N ALA A 142 -11.46 -11.13 -12.35
CA ALA A 142 -11.09 -12.55 -12.44
C ALA A 142 -9.72 -12.79 -13.08
N MET A 143 -8.96 -11.75 -13.44
CA MET A 143 -7.66 -11.89 -14.12
C MET A 143 -6.54 -12.27 -13.15
N GLU A 144 -6.42 -11.58 -12.02
CA GLU A 144 -5.37 -11.81 -11.02
C GLU A 144 -5.96 -11.93 -9.62
N ALA A 145 -6.37 -13.15 -9.27
CA ALA A 145 -6.98 -13.47 -7.98
C ALA A 145 -6.16 -14.50 -7.22
N SER A 146 -5.91 -14.25 -5.94
CA SER A 146 -5.03 -15.06 -5.09
C SER A 146 -5.53 -15.05 -3.65
N TYR A 147 -5.28 -16.14 -2.92
CA TYR A 147 -5.73 -16.25 -1.54
C TYR A 147 -4.74 -17.00 -0.65
N PRO A 148 -4.60 -16.62 0.64
CA PRO A 148 -3.70 -17.30 1.56
C PRO A 148 -4.30 -18.64 2.01
N ILE A 149 -3.43 -19.60 2.29
CA ILE A 149 -3.79 -20.90 2.86
C ILE A 149 -3.30 -20.96 4.31
N LYS A 150 -4.23 -21.24 5.23
CA LYS A 150 -3.94 -21.48 6.65
C LYS A 150 -4.38 -22.88 7.08
N LYS A 151 -3.42 -23.67 7.56
CA LYS A 151 -3.57 -25.03 8.10
C LYS A 151 -2.89 -25.18 9.47
N GLY A 152 -1.74 -24.53 9.66
CA GLY A 152 -0.98 -24.60 10.90
C GLY A 152 -1.59 -23.75 12.02
N GLN A 153 -1.03 -23.84 13.22
CA GLN A 153 -1.32 -22.87 14.28
C GLN A 153 -0.58 -21.55 14.02
N ASN A 154 -1.03 -20.47 14.66
CA ASN A 154 -0.27 -19.22 14.66
C ASN A 154 0.95 -19.33 15.58
N PRO A 155 1.99 -18.51 15.38
CA PRO A 155 3.07 -18.37 16.35
C PRO A 155 2.51 -18.00 17.74
N PRO A 156 3.16 -18.42 18.84
CA PRO A 156 2.80 -17.96 20.17
C PRO A 156 2.84 -16.43 20.21
N ASN A 157 1.78 -15.81 20.72
CA ASN A 157 1.74 -14.35 20.86
C ASN A 157 2.84 -13.91 21.85
N PRO A 158 3.85 -13.15 21.40
CA PRO A 158 4.95 -12.74 22.26
C PRO A 158 4.57 -11.59 23.23
N GLY A 159 3.32 -11.10 23.17
CA GLY A 159 2.87 -9.90 23.85
C GLY A 159 2.96 -8.67 22.93
N PRO A 160 2.49 -7.50 23.40
CA PRO A 160 2.51 -6.27 22.61
C PRO A 160 3.94 -5.87 22.25
N SER A 161 4.15 -5.41 21.02
CA SER A 161 5.43 -4.89 20.60
C SER A 161 5.84 -3.68 21.46
N PRO A 162 7.10 -3.61 21.92
CA PRO A 162 7.57 -2.43 22.63
C PRO A 162 7.42 -1.19 21.72
N PRO A 163 7.12 -0.01 22.28
CA PRO A 163 7.09 1.20 21.48
C PRO A 163 8.46 1.39 20.83
N SER A 164 8.47 1.87 19.58
CA SER A 164 9.72 2.28 18.93
C SER A 164 10.47 3.23 19.86
N PRO A 165 11.80 3.10 20.00
CA PRO A 165 12.57 4.11 20.71
C PRO A 165 12.22 5.48 20.15
N ILE A 166 11.90 6.44 21.02
CA ILE A 166 11.70 7.82 20.61
C ILE A 166 13.00 8.25 19.94
N LYS A 167 12.93 8.55 18.65
CA LYS A 167 14.12 8.95 17.91
C LYS A 167 14.52 10.33 18.45
N PRO A 168 15.78 10.54 18.86
CA PRO A 168 16.18 11.85 19.30
C PRO A 168 15.98 12.87 18.17
N PRO A 169 15.73 14.15 18.50
CA PRO A 169 15.73 15.23 17.52
C PRO A 169 16.97 15.16 16.64
N THR A 170 16.83 15.49 15.34
CA THR A 170 17.96 15.56 14.44
C THR A 170 18.76 16.81 14.80
N VAL A 171 19.89 16.64 15.49
CA VAL A 171 20.78 17.74 15.87
C VAL A 171 21.51 18.25 14.63
N CYS A 172 21.34 19.53 14.31
CA CYS A 172 21.98 20.16 13.15
C CYS A 172 23.30 20.83 13.55
N ASP A 173 23.30 21.50 14.69
CA ASP A 173 24.49 22.05 15.36
C ASP A 173 24.26 22.15 16.89
N GLU A 174 25.11 22.89 17.60
CA GLU A 174 25.03 23.08 19.06
C GLU A 174 23.75 23.82 19.52
N TYR A 175 23.12 24.61 18.65
CA TYR A 175 22.00 25.51 19.00
C TYR A 175 20.69 25.17 18.29
N TYR A 176 20.71 24.33 17.26
CA TYR A 176 19.57 24.02 16.42
C TYR A 176 19.37 22.51 16.21
N SER A 177 18.13 22.07 16.41
CA SER A 177 17.70 20.70 16.18
C SER A 177 16.36 20.67 15.47
N CYS A 178 16.20 19.73 14.55
CA CYS A 178 14.95 19.45 13.89
C CYS A 178 14.11 18.39 14.64
N PRO A 179 12.78 18.39 14.45
CA PRO A 179 11.91 17.34 14.96
C PRO A 179 12.37 15.93 14.54
N GLU A 180 11.88 14.91 15.23
CA GLU A 180 12.19 13.53 14.86
C GLU A 180 11.86 13.24 13.40
N SER A 181 12.64 12.34 12.78
CA SER A 181 12.46 11.93 11.39
C SER A 181 12.53 13.08 10.36
N SER A 182 13.13 14.22 10.75
CA SER A 182 13.44 15.34 9.84
C SER A 182 14.92 15.36 9.47
N THR A 183 15.26 16.03 8.38
CA THR A 183 16.65 16.24 7.96
C THR A 183 17.02 17.72 8.06
N CYS A 184 18.21 17.99 8.61
CA CYS A 184 18.74 19.34 8.69
C CYS A 184 19.03 19.89 7.29
N CYS A 185 18.50 21.08 7.00
CA CYS A 185 18.74 21.80 5.76
C CYS A 185 19.47 23.10 6.06
N CYS A 186 20.63 23.30 5.45
CA CYS A 186 21.35 24.55 5.63
C CYS A 186 20.69 25.64 4.80
N ILE A 187 20.03 26.59 5.46
CA ILE A 187 19.29 27.66 4.77
C ILE A 187 20.15 28.92 4.52
N TYR A 188 21.28 29.02 5.21
CA TYR A 188 22.25 30.10 5.01
C TYR A 188 23.68 29.57 5.21
N GLU A 189 24.40 29.42 4.09
CA GLU A 189 25.77 28.92 4.05
C GLU A 189 26.75 30.05 3.69
N TYR A 190 27.87 30.13 4.40
CA TYR A 190 28.99 30.99 4.04
C TYR A 190 30.32 30.29 4.31
N ALA A 191 31.23 30.33 3.34
CA ALA A 191 32.57 29.73 3.45
C ALA A 191 32.58 28.26 3.94
N LYS A 192 31.58 27.46 3.52
CA LYS A 192 31.35 26.05 3.93
C LYS A 192 30.87 25.84 5.36
N TYR A 193 30.46 26.92 6.04
CA TYR A 193 29.83 26.85 7.35
C TYR A 193 28.35 27.20 7.21
N CYS A 194 27.51 26.40 7.86
CA CYS A 194 26.10 26.70 7.98
C CYS A 194 25.87 27.65 9.16
N PHE A 195 25.19 28.77 8.90
CA PHE A 195 24.89 29.80 9.90
C PHE A 195 23.41 29.85 10.28
N ALA A 196 22.54 29.22 9.49
CA ALA A 196 21.15 29.03 9.83
C ALA A 196 20.61 27.73 9.25
N TRP A 197 19.74 27.07 10.01
CA TRP A 197 19.17 25.79 9.67
C TRP A 197 17.66 25.87 9.51
N GLY A 198 17.14 25.02 8.64
CA GLY A 198 15.74 24.66 8.51
C GLY A 198 15.58 23.14 8.56
N CYS A 199 14.34 22.66 8.56
CA CYS A 199 14.03 21.25 8.69
C CYS A 199 13.27 20.74 7.47
N CYS A 200 13.88 19.81 6.74
CA CYS A 200 13.16 19.00 5.77
C CYS A 200 12.26 18.01 6.52
N PRO A 201 10.94 17.97 6.26
CA PRO A 201 9.97 17.13 6.99
C PRO A 201 10.01 15.66 6.55
N LEU A 202 11.20 15.18 6.20
CA LEU A 202 11.46 13.87 5.62
C LEU A 202 12.80 13.35 6.14
N GLU A 203 12.86 12.08 6.51
CA GLU A 203 14.08 11.44 6.99
C GLU A 203 15.03 11.16 5.82
N GLY A 204 16.30 11.53 5.97
CA GLY A 204 17.33 11.31 4.94
C GLY A 204 17.09 12.10 3.66
N ALA A 205 16.32 13.19 3.73
CA ALA A 205 16.06 14.05 2.59
C ALA A 205 17.29 14.85 2.18
N THR A 206 17.42 15.12 0.89
CA THR A 206 18.41 16.05 0.36
C THR A 206 17.91 17.48 0.54
N CYS A 207 18.65 18.32 1.26
CA CYS A 207 18.48 19.77 1.22
C CYS A 207 19.06 20.29 -0.11
N CYS A 208 18.24 20.94 -0.92
CA CYS A 208 18.64 21.38 -2.25
C CYS A 208 19.50 22.66 -2.21
N ASP A 209 20.20 22.93 -3.31
CA ASP A 209 21.09 24.10 -3.45
C ASP A 209 20.36 25.45 -3.41
N ASP A 210 19.03 25.46 -3.52
CA ASP A 210 18.21 26.66 -3.30
C ASP A 210 18.00 26.98 -1.81
N HIS A 211 18.54 26.15 -0.91
CA HIS A 211 18.49 26.33 0.53
C HIS A 211 17.06 26.38 1.09
N TYR A 212 16.09 25.83 0.35
CA TYR A 212 14.67 25.90 0.71
C TYR A 212 13.93 24.59 0.38
N SER A 213 14.23 24.00 -0.77
CA SER A 213 13.56 22.78 -1.24
C SER A 213 14.21 21.54 -0.65
N CYS A 214 13.39 20.50 -0.45
CA CYS A 214 13.83 19.21 0.07
C CYS A 214 13.38 18.10 -0.87
N CYS A 215 14.30 17.21 -1.23
CA CYS A 215 13.97 16.02 -1.99
C CYS A 215 14.00 14.76 -1.12
N PRO A 216 13.02 13.85 -1.24
CA PRO A 216 13.00 12.61 -0.48
C PRO A 216 14.23 11.75 -0.83
N HIS A 217 14.66 10.93 0.13
CA HIS A 217 15.83 10.06 -0.03
C HIS A 217 15.79 9.17 -1.30
N ASP A 218 14.60 8.72 -1.72
CA ASP A 218 14.42 7.86 -2.90
C ASP A 218 14.57 8.63 -4.23
N TYR A 219 14.44 9.96 -4.19
CA TYR A 219 14.61 10.86 -5.33
C TYR A 219 15.59 11.97 -4.96
N PRO A 220 16.85 11.67 -4.61
CA PRO A 220 17.71 12.61 -3.90
C PRO A 220 18.25 13.74 -4.78
N ILE A 221 18.02 13.71 -6.10
CA ILE A 221 18.55 14.69 -7.06
C ILE A 221 17.56 15.85 -7.21
N CYS A 222 17.96 17.04 -6.78
CA CYS A 222 17.16 18.24 -6.93
C CYS A 222 17.23 18.78 -8.37
N ASN A 223 16.08 18.87 -9.05
CA ASN A 223 15.93 19.61 -10.30
C ASN A 223 15.19 20.91 -10.02
N LEU A 224 15.95 21.93 -9.61
CA LEU A 224 15.42 23.24 -9.23
C LEU A 224 14.73 23.98 -10.39
N ASN A 225 15.19 23.78 -11.62
CA ASN A 225 14.60 24.41 -12.80
C ASN A 225 13.17 23.90 -13.09
N ALA A 226 12.94 22.61 -12.85
CA ALA A 226 11.64 21.98 -13.06
C ALA A 226 10.79 21.89 -11.78
N GLY A 227 11.36 22.20 -10.61
CA GLY A 227 10.70 22.00 -9.31
C GLY A 227 10.42 20.52 -9.03
N THR A 228 11.33 19.61 -9.42
CA THR A 228 11.13 18.16 -9.29
C THR A 228 12.32 17.48 -8.62
N CYS A 229 12.07 16.30 -8.07
CA CYS A 229 13.08 15.42 -7.50
C CYS A 229 13.26 14.20 -8.41
N LEU A 230 14.50 13.86 -8.75
CA LEU A 230 14.83 12.78 -9.67
C LEU A 230 15.50 11.61 -8.93
N MET A 231 15.18 10.39 -9.37
CA MET A 231 15.84 9.18 -8.88
C MET A 231 17.27 9.08 -9.45
N VAL A 232 18.17 8.46 -8.69
CA VAL A 232 19.48 8.07 -9.21
C VAL A 232 19.27 6.94 -10.22
N ARG A 233 19.53 7.19 -11.50
CA ARG A 233 19.59 6.10 -12.49
C ARG A 233 20.81 5.24 -12.17
N ILE A 234 20.59 4.03 -11.65
CA ILE A 234 21.63 3.00 -11.62
C ILE A 234 21.89 2.63 -13.08
N ALA A 235 23.01 3.11 -13.64
CA ALA A 235 23.51 2.62 -14.91
C ALA A 235 23.76 1.11 -14.75
N HIS A 236 22.87 0.28 -15.29
CA HIS A 236 23.20 -1.11 -15.53
C HIS A 236 24.25 -1.08 -16.64
N SER A 237 25.51 -1.26 -16.26
CA SER A 237 26.59 -1.59 -17.19
C SER A 237 26.15 -2.82 -17.98
N SER A 238 26.00 -2.61 -19.28
CA SER A 238 25.63 -3.59 -20.30
C SER A 238 26.68 -4.69 -20.42
#